data_AF-A0AAE1S6V3-F1
#
_entry.id   AF-A0AAE1S6V3-F1
#
_cell.length_a   1.000
_cell.length_b   1.000
_cell.length_c   1.000
_cell.angle_alpha   90.00
_cell.angle_beta   90.00
_cell.angle_gamma   90.00
#
_symmetry.space_group_name_H-M   'P 1'
#
loop_
_entity.id
_entity.type
_entity.pdbx_description
1 polymer ?
#
loop_
_entity_poly.entity_id
_entity_poly.type
_entity_poly.pdbx_seq_one_letter_code
_entity_poly.pdbx_strand_id
1 'polypeptide(L)'
;MSDLKAPLRPKRSTQLVDFLVQFRWIVVVFFVLPFSCLYYFSIYLGDVRSARKSDKQRQKEHEENVKEVVKRLGERDASKDGLVCTARPPWVVIGMRNCDYKRARHFKVDLSKFRNILEINKERMVARVEPLVNMAQISRATIPMNLSLAVIGELDDLTVGGLIHGFGIEGSSHIYGLFSDTIVALEVLLADGRVVRATKDNEYSDLFYAIPWSQGTLGLLLSAEIKLIQVKEYMRLTYKPVTGNLKELAQAYADSFAPRDGNQDNPTKVPDFVEGMIYSPTEGVMMTGRYASKKEAKQKGNVINSIGWWFKPWFYQHAQTALKRGEFVEYIPTRDYCHRHTRSIYWEGKLILPFGDQFWFRYLFGWLMPPKVAVLKATQSEAIRNYYHDHHVIQDLLVPLHKVADTLEWVHREMEVYPIWLCPHRIYKLPVKPMIYPEPGFEAHGRQGDTKYAQMYTDVGVYYAPGAVLRGEPFDGAEKCREVELFLIENHGFQPQYAVSELSEKNFWRMFDGALYEQCRRKYKAIGTFMSVYYKSKKGRKTEKEVQEAEQEKAELDTPEVDEPAD
;
A
#
# COMPACT_ATOMS: atom_id res chain seq x y z
N MET A 1 -32.56 38.24 -0.69
CA MET A 1 -31.72 38.93 -1.69
C MET A 1 -30.28 38.50 -1.47
N SER A 2 -29.67 38.01 -2.55
CA SER A 2 -28.23 37.85 -2.80
C SER A 2 -27.26 37.69 -1.62
N ASP A 3 -26.84 36.44 -1.40
CA ASP A 3 -25.42 36.12 -1.27
C ASP A 3 -25.16 34.81 -2.02
N LEU A 4 -25.34 34.90 -3.34
CA LEU A 4 -24.72 33.98 -4.28
C LEU A 4 -23.22 34.15 -4.11
N LYS A 5 -22.59 33.27 -3.32
CA LYS A 5 -21.14 33.06 -3.41
C LYS A 5 -20.86 32.76 -4.87
N ALA A 6 -20.31 33.74 -5.57
CA ALA A 6 -19.91 33.63 -6.96
C ALA A 6 -19.11 32.32 -7.13
N PRO A 7 -19.39 31.51 -8.16
CA PRO A 7 -18.50 30.40 -8.46
C PRO A 7 -17.11 31.01 -8.66
N LEU A 8 -16.13 30.53 -7.87
CA LEU A 8 -14.73 30.89 -8.05
C LEU A 8 -14.42 30.62 -9.52
N ARG A 9 -14.31 31.68 -10.33
CA ARG A 9 -13.90 31.56 -11.73
C ARG A 9 -12.60 30.75 -11.75
N PRO A 10 -12.44 29.78 -12.67
CA PRO A 10 -11.20 29.04 -12.76
C PRO A 10 -10.06 30.03 -13.02
N LYS A 11 -9.01 30.00 -12.19
CA LYS A 11 -7.78 30.73 -12.46
C LYS A 11 -7.18 30.16 -13.75
N ARG A 12 -7.50 30.76 -14.88
CA ARG A 12 -6.82 30.51 -16.15
C ARG A 12 -5.39 31.04 -16.06
N SER A 13 -4.45 30.13 -15.81
CA SER A 13 -3.09 30.16 -16.35
C SER A 13 -2.59 28.73 -16.61
N THR A 14 -3.44 27.87 -17.17
CA THR A 14 -3.15 26.44 -17.36
C THR A 14 -2.22 26.19 -18.55
N GLN A 15 -2.17 27.05 -19.57
CA GLN A 15 -1.42 26.80 -20.81
C GLN A 15 0.07 26.43 -20.62
N LEU A 16 0.80 27.14 -19.74
CA LEU A 16 2.22 26.83 -19.51
C LEU A 16 2.40 25.54 -18.69
N VAL A 17 1.56 25.32 -17.69
CA VAL A 17 1.64 24.10 -16.86
C VAL A 17 1.24 22.88 -17.69
N ASP A 18 0.16 22.98 -18.47
CA ASP A 18 -0.30 21.96 -19.42
C ASP A 18 0.81 21.63 -20.43
N PHE A 19 1.46 22.66 -21.01
CA PHE A 19 2.61 22.49 -21.89
C PHE A 19 3.77 21.78 -21.18
N LEU A 20 4.15 22.21 -19.97
CA LEU A 20 5.23 21.59 -19.21
C LEU A 20 4.92 20.13 -18.83
N VAL A 21 3.66 19.81 -18.52
CA VAL A 21 3.21 18.43 -18.26
C VAL A 21 3.25 17.61 -19.55
N GLN A 22 2.77 18.16 -20.67
CA GLN A 22 2.77 17.52 -21.99
C GLN A 22 4.19 17.14 -22.45
N PHE A 23 5.18 18.00 -22.20
CA PHE A 23 6.58 17.78 -22.56
C PHE A 23 7.43 17.21 -21.42
N ARG A 24 6.83 16.87 -20.28
CA ARG A 24 7.53 16.32 -19.11
C ARG A 24 8.29 15.04 -19.41
N TRP A 25 7.81 14.25 -20.38
CA TRP A 25 8.48 13.03 -20.83
C TRP A 25 9.93 13.28 -21.24
N ILE A 26 10.29 14.47 -21.75
CA ILE A 26 11.68 14.82 -22.12
C ILE A 26 12.57 14.76 -20.87
N VAL A 27 12.15 15.43 -19.79
CA VAL A 27 12.87 15.40 -18.52
C VAL A 27 12.93 13.98 -17.96
N VAL A 28 11.82 13.23 -18.11
CA VAL A 28 11.76 11.86 -17.62
C VAL A 28 12.77 10.97 -18.34
N VAL A 29 12.80 10.98 -19.68
CA VAL A 29 13.65 10.11 -20.49
C VAL A 29 15.13 10.45 -20.32
N PHE A 30 15.49 11.73 -20.35
CA PHE A 30 16.91 12.12 -20.39
C PHE A 30 17.54 12.32 -19.00
N PHE A 31 16.73 12.52 -17.94
CA PHE A 31 17.25 12.77 -16.60
C PHE A 31 16.70 11.81 -15.55
N VAL A 32 15.37 11.68 -15.43
CA VAL A 32 14.77 10.86 -14.35
C VAL A 32 15.11 9.39 -14.52
N LEU A 33 14.96 8.82 -15.72
CA LEU A 33 15.21 7.40 -15.99
C LEU A 33 16.69 7.01 -15.80
N PRO A 34 17.68 7.72 -16.39
CA PRO A 34 19.09 7.42 -16.13
C PRO A 34 19.47 7.54 -14.66
N PHE A 35 19.03 8.61 -13.98
CA PHE A 35 19.32 8.79 -12.56
C PHE A 35 18.63 7.73 -11.69
N SER A 36 17.39 7.34 -12.03
CA SER A 36 16.68 6.26 -11.36
C SER A 36 17.42 4.94 -11.50
N CYS A 37 17.90 4.61 -12.71
CA CYS A 37 18.70 3.41 -12.97
C CYS A 37 19.97 3.38 -12.11
N LEU A 38 20.73 4.49 -12.08
CA LEU A 38 21.91 4.63 -11.21
C LEU A 38 21.56 4.50 -9.72
N TYR A 39 20.43 5.07 -9.30
CA TYR A 39 19.96 4.99 -7.92
C TYR A 39 19.60 3.55 -7.54
N TYR A 40 18.83 2.83 -8.37
CA TYR A 40 18.51 1.42 -8.16
C TYR A 40 19.76 0.56 -8.15
N PHE A 41 20.72 0.82 -9.05
CA PHE A 41 22.00 0.13 -9.06
C PHE A 41 22.79 0.35 -7.75
N SER A 42 22.78 1.57 -7.21
CA SER A 42 23.40 1.89 -5.92
C SER A 42 22.74 1.16 -4.76
N ILE A 43 21.39 1.13 -4.70
CA ILE A 43 20.66 0.31 -3.72
C ILE A 43 21.05 -1.16 -3.85
N TYR A 44 21.02 -1.70 -5.07
CA TYR A 44 21.35 -3.09 -5.34
C TYR A 44 22.77 -3.45 -4.87
N LEU A 45 23.77 -2.59 -5.10
CA LEU A 45 25.11 -2.79 -4.57
C LEU A 45 25.14 -2.79 -3.04
N GLY A 46 24.34 -1.92 -2.40
CA GLY A 46 24.14 -1.92 -0.95
C GLY A 46 23.55 -3.24 -0.45
N ASP A 47 22.49 -3.73 -1.09
CA ASP A 47 21.83 -4.99 -0.76
C ASP A 47 22.77 -6.18 -0.91
N VAL A 48 23.55 -6.24 -2.00
CA VAL A 48 24.55 -7.29 -2.23
C VAL A 48 25.64 -7.25 -1.18
N ARG A 49 26.13 -6.06 -0.80
CA ARG A 49 27.11 -5.91 0.29
C ARG A 49 26.54 -6.38 1.63
N SER A 50 25.29 -6.03 1.94
CA SER A 50 24.62 -6.50 3.16
C SER A 50 24.43 -8.02 3.14
N ALA A 51 24.01 -8.60 2.01
CA ALA A 51 23.80 -10.04 1.85
C ALA A 51 25.08 -10.87 2.05
N ARG A 52 26.26 -10.32 1.75
CA ARG A 52 27.57 -10.96 1.99
C ARG A 52 27.97 -11.02 3.47
N LYS A 53 27.34 -10.24 4.34
CA LYS A 53 27.58 -10.29 5.79
C LYS A 53 26.96 -11.56 6.38
N SER A 54 27.52 -12.06 7.47
CA SER A 54 26.88 -13.12 8.26
C SER A 54 25.67 -12.56 9.01
N ASP A 55 24.72 -13.43 9.37
CA ASP A 55 23.55 -13.06 10.19
C ASP A 55 24.00 -12.40 11.51
N LYS A 56 25.03 -12.95 12.16
CA LYS A 56 25.63 -12.38 13.38
C LYS A 56 26.11 -10.94 13.18
N GLN A 57 26.74 -10.64 12.05
CA GLN A 57 27.21 -9.28 11.77
C GLN A 57 26.05 -8.32 11.52
N ARG A 58 25.01 -8.74 10.77
CA ARG A 58 23.81 -7.92 10.56
C ARG A 58 23.06 -7.66 11.87
N GLN A 59 22.96 -8.67 12.72
CA GLN A 59 22.34 -8.54 14.04
C GLN A 59 23.11 -7.55 14.94
N LYS A 60 24.45 -7.60 14.93
CA LYS A 60 25.28 -6.64 15.67
C LYS A 60 25.08 -5.20 15.17
N GLU A 61 25.09 -4.99 13.86
CA GLU A 61 24.85 -3.67 13.26
C GLU A 61 23.46 -3.14 13.59
N HIS A 62 22.45 -4.02 13.59
CA HIS A 62 21.10 -3.69 14.01
C HIS A 62 21.07 -3.20 15.47
N GLU A 63 21.68 -3.93 16.41
CA GLU A 63 21.74 -3.52 17.82
C GLU A 63 22.48 -2.20 18.04
N GLU A 64 23.54 -1.94 17.28
CA GLU A 64 24.25 -0.65 17.29
C GLU A 64 23.35 0.49 16.78
N ASN A 65 22.62 0.27 15.68
CA ASN A 65 21.67 1.24 15.15
C ASN A 65 20.51 1.50 16.13
N VAL A 66 20.01 0.46 16.81
CA VAL A 66 18.96 0.61 17.84
C VAL A 66 19.44 1.52 18.96
N LYS A 67 20.68 1.33 19.47
CA LYS A 67 21.26 2.21 20.50
C LYS A 67 21.36 3.65 20.04
N GLU A 68 21.75 3.88 18.79
CA GLU A 68 21.84 5.24 18.21
C GLU A 68 20.46 5.92 18.16
N VAL A 69 19.42 5.19 17.74
CA VAL A 69 18.04 5.71 17.66
C VAL A 69 17.46 5.95 19.05
N VAL A 70 17.68 5.04 20.01
CA VAL A 70 17.26 5.22 21.42
C VAL A 70 17.92 6.46 22.01
N LYS A 71 19.23 6.59 21.86
CA LYS A 71 19.98 7.77 22.30
C LYS A 71 19.41 9.03 21.66
N ARG A 72 19.21 9.01 20.34
CA ARG A 72 18.65 10.14 19.62
C ARG A 72 17.29 10.52 20.17
N LEU A 73 16.37 9.58 20.37
CA LEU A 73 15.05 9.87 20.93
C LEU A 73 15.14 10.50 22.34
N GLY A 74 16.07 10.04 23.17
CA GLY A 74 16.30 10.58 24.51
C GLY A 74 16.87 12.01 24.55
N GLU A 75 17.45 12.50 23.45
CA GLU A 75 17.92 13.90 23.34
C GLU A 75 16.78 14.90 23.13
N ARG A 76 15.54 14.43 22.93
CA ARG A 76 14.38 15.30 22.66
C ARG A 76 13.95 16.08 23.90
N ASP A 77 13.87 17.39 23.76
CA ASP A 77 13.17 18.28 24.70
C ASP A 77 11.73 18.52 24.21
N ALA A 78 10.75 17.90 24.88
CA ALA A 78 9.34 17.99 24.50
C ALA A 78 8.81 19.45 24.47
N SER A 79 9.42 20.37 25.24
CA SER A 79 9.01 21.77 25.29
C SER A 79 9.48 22.59 24.08
N LYS A 80 10.50 22.12 23.34
CA LYS A 80 11.16 22.88 22.26
C LYS A 80 11.15 22.18 20.91
N ASP A 81 11.27 20.86 20.91
CA ASP A 81 11.59 20.09 19.71
C ASP A 81 10.36 19.56 18.95
N GLY A 82 9.16 19.80 19.48
CA GLY A 82 7.89 19.37 18.88
C GLY A 82 7.75 17.85 18.81
N LEU A 83 6.89 17.36 17.91
CA LEU A 83 6.58 15.93 17.77
C LEU A 83 7.69 15.16 17.04
N VAL A 84 7.88 13.89 17.39
CA VAL A 84 8.85 12.98 16.77
C VAL A 84 8.37 12.54 15.40
N CYS A 85 9.29 12.51 14.44
CA CYS A 85 9.05 11.86 13.16
C CYS A 85 10.32 11.17 12.62
N THR A 86 10.14 10.23 11.70
CA THR A 86 11.27 9.65 10.95
C THR A 86 11.92 10.72 10.06
N ALA A 87 13.25 10.76 10.00
CA ALA A 87 14.02 11.67 9.16
C ALA A 87 13.85 11.43 7.63
N ARG A 88 13.06 10.43 7.23
CA ARG A 88 12.75 10.11 5.84
C ARG A 88 12.13 11.33 5.12
N PRO A 89 12.78 11.88 4.07
CA PRO A 89 12.24 13.04 3.37
C PRO A 89 10.90 12.76 2.68
N PRO A 90 9.99 13.76 2.58
CA PRO A 90 8.69 13.61 1.93
C PRO A 90 8.73 13.01 0.51
N TRP A 91 9.72 13.42 -0.30
CA TRP A 91 9.84 12.96 -1.69
C TRP A 91 10.21 11.48 -1.80
N VAL A 92 10.74 10.85 -0.75
CA VAL A 92 11.12 9.42 -0.75
C VAL A 92 9.91 8.49 -0.48
N VAL A 93 8.79 9.04 -0.02
CA VAL A 93 7.56 8.27 0.23
C VAL A 93 6.88 7.98 -1.11
N ILE A 94 6.34 6.76 -1.31
CA ILE A 94 5.68 6.36 -2.56
C ILE A 94 4.34 7.06 -2.73
N GLY A 95 3.51 7.13 -1.68
CA GLY A 95 2.20 7.79 -1.72
C GLY A 95 2.27 9.26 -2.12
N MET A 96 1.27 9.76 -2.84
CA MET A 96 1.20 11.15 -3.32
C MET A 96 0.98 12.19 -2.21
N ARG A 97 0.82 11.77 -0.95
CA ARG A 97 0.58 12.68 0.18
C ARG A 97 1.70 13.72 0.33
N ASN A 98 1.29 14.98 0.38
CA ASN A 98 2.15 16.04 0.87
C ASN A 98 2.40 15.83 2.36
N CYS A 99 3.60 15.35 2.71
CA CYS A 99 4.04 15.22 4.10
C CYS A 99 4.43 16.59 4.68
N ASP A 100 3.60 17.60 4.46
CA ASP A 100 3.84 18.99 4.87
C ASP A 100 3.95 19.11 6.39
N TYR A 101 3.33 18.17 7.14
CA TYR A 101 3.57 18.01 8.57
C TYR A 101 5.08 17.97 8.88
N LYS A 102 5.91 17.25 8.11
CA LYS A 102 7.38 17.15 8.36
C LYS A 102 8.17 18.47 8.24
N ARG A 103 7.55 19.56 7.76
CA ARG A 103 8.17 20.88 7.58
C ARG A 103 8.02 21.80 8.79
N ALA A 104 7.00 21.55 9.62
CA ALA A 104 6.80 22.15 10.94
C ALA A 104 7.76 21.48 11.96
N ARG A 105 8.18 22.15 13.02
CA ARG A 105 9.33 21.73 13.85
C ARG A 105 9.14 20.35 14.49
N HIS A 106 9.83 19.36 13.93
CA HIS A 106 9.78 17.98 14.38
C HIS A 106 11.14 17.43 14.72
N PHE A 107 11.21 16.72 15.84
CA PHE A 107 12.38 15.97 16.25
C PHE A 107 12.57 14.77 15.33
N LYS A 108 13.54 14.88 14.41
CA LYS A 108 13.82 13.84 13.42
C LYS A 108 14.69 12.73 14.02
N VAL A 109 14.24 11.49 13.83
CA VAL A 109 14.99 10.28 14.14
C VAL A 109 15.31 9.54 12.84
N ASP A 110 16.59 9.33 12.55
CA ASP A 110 17.01 8.67 11.31
C ASP A 110 16.95 7.15 11.42
N LEU A 111 16.15 6.52 10.55
CA LEU A 111 16.03 5.08 10.43
C LEU A 111 16.67 4.56 9.12
N SER A 112 17.39 5.40 8.37
CA SER A 112 17.93 5.07 7.04
C SER A 112 18.90 3.88 7.03
N LYS A 113 19.46 3.50 8.19
CA LYS A 113 20.34 2.33 8.35
C LYS A 113 19.59 1.00 8.49
N PHE A 114 18.29 1.03 8.82
CA PHE A 114 17.45 -0.14 9.08
C PHE A 114 16.94 -0.79 7.77
N ARG A 115 17.84 -1.39 6.99
CA ARG A 115 17.61 -1.91 5.63
C ARG A 115 18.08 -3.36 5.40
N ASN A 116 18.35 -4.10 6.47
CA ASN A 116 18.90 -5.44 6.43
C ASN A 116 17.84 -6.53 6.62
N ILE A 117 18.01 -7.64 5.89
CA ILE A 117 17.38 -8.91 6.23
C ILE A 117 18.25 -9.52 7.34
N LEU A 118 17.73 -9.59 8.56
CA LEU A 118 18.50 -10.02 9.73
C LEU A 118 18.64 -11.54 9.77
N GLU A 119 17.56 -12.26 9.48
CA GLU A 119 17.52 -13.73 9.53
C GLU A 119 16.44 -14.27 8.58
N ILE A 120 16.71 -15.41 7.92
CA ILE A 120 15.70 -16.24 7.24
C ILE A 120 15.71 -17.62 7.90
N ASN A 121 14.73 -17.86 8.77
CA ASN A 121 14.62 -19.09 9.53
C ASN A 121 13.70 -20.09 8.81
N LYS A 122 14.28 -21.16 8.25
CA LYS A 122 13.56 -22.17 7.47
C LYS A 122 12.79 -23.18 8.34
N GLU A 123 13.16 -23.32 9.60
CA GLU A 123 12.48 -24.23 10.53
C GLU A 123 11.21 -23.57 11.09
N ARG A 124 11.33 -22.32 11.55
CA ARG A 124 10.20 -21.52 12.03
C ARG A 124 9.34 -20.95 10.90
N MET A 125 9.83 -20.99 9.66
CA MET A 125 9.22 -20.36 8.49
C MET A 125 8.95 -18.87 8.73
N VAL A 126 9.98 -18.15 9.16
CA VAL A 126 9.92 -16.72 9.49
C VAL A 126 11.15 -16.00 8.95
N ALA A 127 10.94 -14.80 8.39
CA ALA A 127 12.01 -13.86 8.09
C ALA A 127 12.00 -12.71 9.12
N ARG A 128 13.14 -12.44 9.75
CA ARG A 128 13.33 -11.24 10.57
C ARG A 128 14.00 -10.17 9.71
N VAL A 129 13.35 -9.02 9.57
CA VAL A 129 13.75 -7.95 8.64
C VAL A 129 13.62 -6.58 9.28
N GLU A 130 14.47 -5.65 8.85
CA GLU A 130 14.36 -4.24 9.22
C GLU A 130 13.31 -3.50 8.36
N PRO A 131 12.69 -2.41 8.86
CA PRO A 131 11.55 -1.74 8.23
C PRO A 131 11.78 -1.20 6.81
N LEU A 132 13.02 -0.87 6.41
CA LEU A 132 13.31 -0.36 5.07
C LEU A 132 13.72 -1.45 4.07
N VAL A 133 13.71 -2.73 4.47
CA VAL A 133 13.78 -3.84 3.50
C VAL A 133 12.60 -3.73 2.55
N ASN A 134 12.87 -3.76 1.25
CA ASN A 134 11.84 -3.66 0.21
C ASN A 134 11.47 -5.02 -0.40
N MET A 135 10.35 -5.05 -1.14
CA MET A 135 9.84 -6.29 -1.75
C MET A 135 10.83 -6.88 -2.77
N ALA A 136 11.57 -6.03 -3.49
CA ALA A 136 12.61 -6.46 -4.43
C ALA A 136 13.74 -7.24 -3.75
N GLN A 137 14.18 -6.75 -2.59
CA GLN A 137 15.28 -7.29 -1.78
C GLN A 137 14.88 -8.62 -1.13
N ILE A 138 13.73 -8.66 -0.44
CA ILE A 138 13.30 -9.88 0.26
C ILE A 138 12.95 -11.01 -0.71
N SER A 139 12.29 -10.71 -1.83
CA SER A 139 11.98 -11.72 -2.86
C SER A 139 13.22 -12.28 -3.54
N ARG A 140 14.24 -11.45 -3.78
CA ARG A 140 15.52 -11.88 -4.34
C ARG A 140 16.26 -12.84 -3.39
N ALA A 141 16.12 -12.65 -2.09
CA ALA A 141 16.73 -13.52 -1.09
C ALA A 141 15.94 -14.83 -0.89
N THR A 142 14.60 -14.76 -0.86
CA THR A 142 13.74 -15.88 -0.44
C THR A 142 13.30 -16.80 -1.58
N ILE A 143 12.92 -16.26 -2.74
CA ILE A 143 12.36 -17.06 -3.86
C ILE A 143 13.34 -18.12 -4.39
N PRO A 144 14.67 -17.86 -4.52
CA PRO A 144 15.62 -18.91 -4.90
C PRO A 144 15.71 -20.07 -3.90
N MET A 145 15.26 -19.87 -2.66
CA MET A 145 15.15 -20.90 -1.63
C MET A 145 13.78 -21.62 -1.66
N ASN A 146 12.95 -21.34 -2.68
CA ASN A 146 11.56 -21.75 -2.76
C ASN A 146 10.71 -21.24 -1.58
N LEU A 147 11.05 -20.07 -1.04
CA LEU A 147 10.31 -19.39 0.02
C LEU A 147 9.82 -18.02 -0.46
N SER A 148 8.74 -17.52 0.12
CA SER A 148 8.28 -16.14 -0.05
C SER A 148 7.63 -15.65 1.24
N LEU A 149 7.53 -14.33 1.41
CA LEU A 149 6.54 -13.78 2.35
C LEU A 149 5.14 -14.29 1.94
N ALA A 150 4.29 -14.56 2.93
CA ALA A 150 2.92 -15.04 2.69
C ALA A 150 2.09 -14.05 1.86
N VAL A 151 2.27 -12.76 2.09
CA VAL A 151 1.76 -11.66 1.27
C VAL A 151 2.98 -10.83 0.83
N ILE A 152 3.14 -10.63 -0.47
CA ILE A 152 4.25 -9.87 -1.06
C ILE A 152 3.66 -8.79 -1.97
N GLY A 153 3.96 -7.51 -1.75
CA GLY A 153 3.47 -6.45 -2.64
C GLY A 153 4.10 -6.51 -4.04
N GLU A 154 3.34 -6.10 -5.05
CA GLU A 154 3.62 -6.12 -6.48
C GLU A 154 4.65 -5.09 -6.97
N LEU A 155 4.96 -4.09 -6.16
CA LEU A 155 5.93 -3.04 -6.47
C LEU A 155 7.25 -3.26 -5.71
N ASP A 156 8.35 -3.33 -6.46
CA ASP A 156 9.71 -3.56 -5.96
C ASP A 156 10.10 -2.64 -4.77
N ASP A 157 9.70 -1.36 -4.83
CA ASP A 157 10.09 -0.31 -3.89
C ASP A 157 9.26 -0.27 -2.59
N LEU A 158 8.18 -1.05 -2.47
CA LEU A 158 7.38 -1.11 -1.25
C LEU A 158 8.22 -1.67 -0.10
N THR A 159 8.22 -0.98 1.04
CA THR A 159 9.01 -1.35 2.22
C THR A 159 8.17 -2.07 3.25
N VAL A 160 8.75 -3.05 3.95
CA VAL A 160 8.12 -3.81 5.03
C VAL A 160 7.40 -2.90 6.03
N GLY A 161 8.08 -1.89 6.57
CA GLY A 161 7.48 -0.99 7.56
C GLY A 161 6.30 -0.18 7.03
N GLY A 162 6.30 0.11 5.72
CA GLY A 162 5.18 0.79 5.06
C GLY A 162 3.94 -0.10 4.98
N LEU A 163 4.13 -1.37 4.61
CA LEU A 163 3.05 -2.35 4.52
C LEU A 163 2.48 -2.71 5.91
N ILE A 164 3.32 -2.72 6.94
CA ILE A 164 2.89 -2.93 8.33
C ILE A 164 2.08 -1.74 8.83
N HIS A 165 2.60 -0.52 8.70
CA HIS A 165 1.97 0.66 9.32
C HIS A 165 0.79 1.22 8.54
N GLY A 166 0.75 1.01 7.22
CA GLY A 166 -0.27 1.59 6.36
C GLY A 166 -1.29 0.58 5.92
N PHE A 167 -0.93 -0.15 4.88
CA PHE A 167 -1.79 -1.14 4.23
C PHE A 167 -0.90 -1.98 3.32
N GLY A 168 -1.23 -3.25 3.17
CA GLY A 168 -0.53 -4.14 2.24
C GLY A 168 -1.38 -5.36 1.95
N ILE A 169 -1.68 -5.57 0.68
CA ILE A 169 -2.33 -6.77 0.16
C ILE A 169 -1.62 -7.18 -1.13
N GLU A 170 -1.93 -8.38 -1.60
CA GLU A 170 -1.63 -8.82 -2.97
C GLU A 170 -2.57 -9.97 -3.31
N GLY A 171 -2.50 -10.51 -4.53
CA GLY A 171 -3.34 -11.63 -4.97
C GLY A 171 -3.34 -12.90 -4.10
N SER A 172 -2.49 -13.05 -3.09
CA SER A 172 -2.57 -14.16 -2.10
C SER A 172 -3.30 -13.80 -0.80
N SER A 173 -3.73 -12.54 -0.67
CA SER A 173 -4.41 -12.00 0.52
C SER A 173 -5.80 -12.58 0.75
N HIS A 174 -6.44 -13.17 -0.25
CA HIS A 174 -7.68 -13.92 -0.07
C HIS A 174 -7.48 -15.19 0.76
N ILE A 175 -6.24 -15.69 0.87
CA ILE A 175 -5.87 -16.79 1.76
C ILE A 175 -5.32 -16.23 3.07
N TYR A 176 -4.34 -15.33 2.98
CA TYR A 176 -3.50 -14.93 4.12
C TYR A 176 -3.94 -13.64 4.82
N GLY A 177 -4.93 -12.92 4.29
CA GLY A 177 -5.38 -11.62 4.77
C GLY A 177 -4.42 -10.49 4.39
N LEU A 178 -4.33 -9.48 5.25
CA LEU A 178 -3.44 -8.35 5.06
C LEU A 178 -1.99 -8.73 5.34
N PHE A 179 -1.05 -7.95 4.83
CA PHE A 179 0.38 -8.09 5.17
C PHE A 179 0.59 -8.09 6.69
N SER A 180 -0.17 -7.30 7.43
CA SER A 180 -0.14 -7.25 8.89
C SER A 180 -0.55 -8.54 9.59
N ASP A 181 -1.43 -9.35 8.97
CA ASP A 181 -1.88 -10.63 9.54
C ASP A 181 -0.80 -11.73 9.43
N THR A 182 0.23 -11.47 8.63
CA THR A 182 1.39 -12.36 8.45
C THR A 182 2.52 -12.09 9.45
N ILE A 183 2.40 -11.03 10.26
CA ILE A 183 3.41 -10.66 11.25
C ILE A 183 3.38 -11.64 12.43
N VAL A 184 4.55 -12.00 12.93
CA VAL A 184 4.76 -12.84 14.12
C VAL A 184 5.19 -12.00 15.32
N ALA A 185 6.07 -11.04 15.10
CA ALA A 185 6.58 -10.15 16.15
C ALA A 185 7.03 -8.79 15.60
N LEU A 186 6.96 -7.78 16.44
CA LEU A 186 7.40 -6.42 16.15
C LEU A 186 8.38 -5.95 17.22
N GLU A 187 9.48 -5.35 16.83
CA GLU A 187 10.40 -4.65 17.72
C GLU A 187 10.22 -3.15 17.56
N VAL A 188 9.86 -2.47 18.65
CA VAL A 188 9.34 -1.11 18.60
C VAL A 188 10.03 -0.26 19.66
N LEU A 189 10.54 0.89 19.26
CA LEU A 189 10.97 1.94 20.19
C LEU A 189 9.77 2.82 20.56
N LEU A 190 9.39 2.77 21.84
CA LEU A 190 8.29 3.54 22.42
C LEU A 190 8.70 4.99 22.71
N ALA A 191 7.71 5.84 22.98
CA ALA A 191 7.90 7.24 23.29
C ALA A 191 8.78 7.49 24.53
N ASP A 192 8.74 6.58 25.50
CA ASP A 192 9.52 6.65 26.74
C ASP A 192 10.95 6.09 26.61
N GLY A 193 11.39 5.76 25.39
CA GLY A 193 12.73 5.28 25.11
C GLY A 193 12.91 3.77 25.30
N ARG A 194 11.90 3.03 25.78
CA ARG A 194 11.96 1.56 25.87
C ARG A 194 11.87 0.92 24.49
N VAL A 195 12.72 -0.08 24.24
CA VAL A 195 12.59 -0.99 23.10
C VAL A 195 11.84 -2.23 23.57
N VAL A 196 10.71 -2.52 22.95
CA VAL A 196 9.83 -3.64 23.31
C VAL A 196 9.67 -4.59 22.15
N ARG A 197 9.44 -5.87 22.47
CA ARG A 197 9.04 -6.88 21.50
C ARG A 197 7.55 -7.17 21.69
N ALA A 198 6.73 -6.82 20.71
CA ALA A 198 5.29 -7.06 20.74
C ALA A 198 4.93 -8.32 19.94
N THR A 199 4.18 -9.22 20.56
CA THR A 199 3.56 -10.40 19.92
C THR A 199 2.09 -10.49 20.27
N LYS A 200 1.36 -11.36 19.58
CA LYS A 200 -0.06 -11.62 19.83
C LYS A 200 -0.38 -12.12 21.26
N ASP A 201 0.59 -12.62 21.99
CA ASP A 201 0.44 -13.45 23.20
C ASP A 201 1.28 -12.99 24.40
N ASN A 202 1.89 -11.81 24.35
CA ASN A 202 2.63 -11.23 25.48
C ASN A 202 2.00 -9.95 26.02
N GLU A 203 2.64 -9.31 26.99
CA GLU A 203 2.17 -8.10 27.67
C GLU A 203 2.01 -6.86 26.77
N TYR A 204 2.50 -6.93 25.53
CA TYR A 204 2.41 -5.89 24.49
C TYR A 204 1.46 -6.29 23.35
N SER A 205 0.55 -7.24 23.57
CA SER A 205 -0.37 -7.71 22.51
C SER A 205 -1.32 -6.61 22.02
N ASP A 206 -1.73 -5.70 22.89
CA ASP A 206 -2.50 -4.51 22.50
C ASP A 206 -1.74 -3.66 21.48
N LEU A 207 -0.44 -3.41 21.70
CA LEU A 207 0.44 -2.71 20.77
C LEU A 207 0.60 -3.48 19.46
N PHE A 208 0.77 -4.80 19.53
CA PHE A 208 0.87 -5.67 18.35
C PHE A 208 -0.34 -5.50 17.42
N TYR A 209 -1.55 -5.50 17.99
CA TYR A 209 -2.80 -5.32 17.24
C TYR A 209 -3.08 -3.85 16.85
N ALA A 210 -2.53 -2.87 17.57
CA ALA A 210 -2.75 -1.44 17.30
C ALA A 210 -1.76 -0.83 16.27
N ILE A 211 -0.61 -1.45 16.04
CA ILE A 211 0.41 -0.95 15.10
C ILE A 211 -0.05 -0.95 13.64
N PRO A 212 -0.73 -1.99 13.12
CA PRO A 212 -1.32 -1.94 11.79
C PRO A 212 -2.22 -0.72 11.64
N TRP A 213 -2.16 -0.04 10.49
CA TRP A 213 -2.93 1.19 10.24
C TRP A 213 -2.61 2.37 11.17
N SER A 214 -1.55 2.31 12.00
CA SER A 214 -1.16 3.45 12.86
C SER A 214 -0.31 4.49 12.14
N GLN A 215 0.14 4.22 10.90
CA GLN A 215 1.13 5.04 10.19
C GLN A 215 2.44 5.23 10.98
N GLY A 216 2.76 4.39 11.97
CA GLY A 216 3.95 4.55 12.82
C GLY A 216 3.82 5.73 13.80
N THR A 217 2.63 5.89 14.39
CA THR A 217 2.31 6.93 15.38
C THR A 217 2.24 6.40 16.82
N LEU A 218 2.47 5.10 17.01
CA LEU A 218 2.55 4.45 18.33
C LEU A 218 3.99 4.19 18.78
N GLY A 219 4.97 4.36 17.89
CA GLY A 219 6.37 4.06 18.12
C GLY A 219 7.15 3.95 16.80
N LEU A 220 8.48 3.84 16.91
CA LEU A 220 9.35 3.62 15.76
C LEU A 220 9.62 2.12 15.60
N LEU A 221 9.19 1.55 14.47
CA LEU A 221 9.48 0.15 14.13
C LEU A 221 10.97 -0.02 13.83
N LEU A 222 11.60 -1.01 14.45
CA LEU A 222 13.03 -1.32 14.34
C LEU A 222 13.28 -2.64 13.60
N SER A 223 12.47 -3.66 13.87
CA SER A 223 12.45 -4.91 13.09
C SER A 223 11.09 -5.60 13.17
N ALA A 224 10.83 -6.52 12.25
CA ALA A 224 9.63 -7.36 12.22
C ALA A 224 9.99 -8.80 11.87
N GLU A 225 9.32 -9.75 12.52
CA GLU A 225 9.31 -11.17 12.16
C GLU A 225 8.05 -11.45 11.32
N ILE A 226 8.20 -12.00 10.12
CA ILE A 226 7.12 -12.17 9.13
C ILE A 226 7.08 -13.62 8.64
N LYS A 227 5.88 -14.20 8.56
CA LYS A 227 5.67 -15.57 8.09
C LYS A 227 6.15 -15.76 6.64
N LEU A 228 6.84 -16.87 6.43
CA LEU A 228 7.22 -17.39 5.12
C LEU A 228 6.29 -18.54 4.73
N ILE A 229 6.09 -18.68 3.42
CA ILE A 229 5.40 -19.82 2.81
C ILE A 229 6.32 -20.52 1.82
N GLN A 230 6.03 -21.80 1.59
CA GLN A 230 6.67 -22.55 0.52
C GLN A 230 6.08 -22.12 -0.82
N VAL A 231 6.95 -21.81 -1.78
CA VAL A 231 6.57 -21.47 -3.16
C VAL A 231 7.28 -22.40 -4.15
N LYS A 232 6.88 -22.35 -5.43
CA LYS A 232 7.60 -23.03 -6.52
C LYS A 232 8.19 -22.03 -7.50
N GLU A 233 8.99 -22.51 -8.44
CA GLU A 233 9.79 -21.66 -9.34
C GLU A 233 8.95 -20.90 -10.37
N TYR A 234 7.73 -21.38 -10.67
CA TYR A 234 6.81 -20.75 -11.60
C TYR A 234 5.42 -20.53 -10.99
N MET A 235 4.75 -19.50 -11.48
CA MET A 235 3.31 -19.28 -11.35
C MET A 235 2.64 -19.72 -12.64
N ARG A 236 1.81 -20.76 -12.59
CA ARG A 236 0.85 -21.12 -13.64
C ARG A 236 -0.33 -20.17 -13.53
N LEU A 237 -0.41 -19.22 -14.45
CA LEU A 237 -1.43 -18.18 -14.46
C LEU A 237 -2.45 -18.44 -15.55
N THR A 238 -3.72 -18.45 -15.17
CA THR A 238 -4.87 -18.57 -16.09
C THR A 238 -5.50 -17.21 -16.27
N TYR A 239 -5.67 -16.77 -17.53
CA TYR A 239 -6.36 -15.53 -17.87
C TYR A 239 -7.71 -15.88 -18.46
N LYS A 240 -8.79 -15.56 -17.75
CA LYS A 240 -10.16 -15.82 -18.19
C LYS A 240 -10.84 -14.51 -18.59
N PRO A 241 -11.10 -14.26 -19.88
CA PRO A 241 -11.86 -13.10 -20.30
C PRO A 241 -13.32 -13.25 -19.88
N VAL A 242 -13.95 -12.14 -19.52
CA VAL A 242 -15.36 -12.06 -19.13
C VAL A 242 -15.96 -10.86 -19.85
N THR A 243 -17.10 -11.09 -20.48
CA THR A 243 -17.91 -10.05 -21.13
C THR A 243 -19.31 -10.06 -20.50
N GLY A 244 -19.82 -8.90 -20.16
CA GLY A 244 -21.10 -8.76 -19.46
C GLY A 244 -21.18 -7.42 -18.74
N ASN A 245 -22.30 -7.08 -18.13
CA ASN A 245 -22.42 -5.86 -17.33
C ASN A 245 -21.54 -5.92 -16.06
N LEU A 246 -21.33 -4.78 -15.39
CA LEU A 246 -20.48 -4.68 -14.20
C LEU A 246 -20.84 -5.66 -13.07
N LYS A 247 -22.13 -6.04 -12.92
CA LYS A 247 -22.56 -7.04 -11.93
C LYS A 247 -22.10 -8.44 -12.32
N GLU A 248 -22.21 -8.78 -13.60
CA GLU A 248 -21.72 -10.06 -14.15
C GLU A 248 -20.20 -10.16 -14.06
N LEU A 249 -19.48 -9.06 -14.30
CA LEU A 249 -18.03 -8.99 -14.11
C LEU A 249 -17.65 -9.19 -12.64
N ALA A 250 -18.34 -8.53 -11.71
CA ALA A 250 -18.12 -8.69 -10.26
C ALA A 250 -18.42 -10.13 -9.78
N GLN A 251 -19.49 -10.75 -10.30
CA GLN A 251 -19.80 -12.14 -9.95
C GLN A 251 -18.77 -13.11 -10.52
N ALA A 252 -18.32 -12.92 -11.76
CA ALA A 252 -17.26 -13.74 -12.35
C ALA A 252 -15.92 -13.60 -11.61
N TYR A 253 -15.64 -12.40 -11.10
CA TYR A 253 -14.52 -12.16 -10.19
C TYR A 253 -14.65 -12.98 -8.90
N ALA A 254 -15.78 -12.88 -8.18
CA ALA A 254 -16.03 -13.66 -6.97
C ALA A 254 -15.93 -15.18 -7.21
N ASP A 255 -16.54 -15.66 -8.29
CA ASP A 255 -16.54 -17.10 -8.67
C ASP A 255 -15.14 -17.62 -9.02
N SER A 256 -14.18 -16.74 -9.34
CA SER A 256 -12.81 -17.16 -9.68
C SER A 256 -12.00 -17.65 -8.47
N PHE A 257 -12.43 -17.31 -7.25
CA PHE A 257 -11.66 -17.65 -6.04
C PHE A 257 -12.50 -18.02 -4.81
N ALA A 258 -13.79 -17.68 -4.77
CA ALA A 258 -14.68 -18.00 -3.65
C ALA A 258 -15.69 -19.07 -4.08
N PRO A 259 -15.44 -20.36 -3.79
CA PRO A 259 -16.35 -21.45 -4.15
C PRO A 259 -17.76 -21.24 -3.61
N ARG A 260 -18.78 -21.46 -4.45
CA ARG A 260 -20.19 -21.28 -4.09
C ARG A 260 -20.71 -22.26 -3.05
N ASP A 261 -20.00 -23.38 -2.84
CA ASP A 261 -20.28 -24.34 -1.77
C ASP A 261 -19.68 -23.92 -0.41
N GLY A 262 -19.06 -22.74 -0.33
CA GLY A 262 -18.47 -22.18 0.87
C GLY A 262 -17.14 -22.81 1.28
N ASN A 263 -16.59 -23.76 0.51
CA ASN A 263 -15.36 -24.47 0.87
C ASN A 263 -14.10 -23.69 0.49
N GLN A 264 -13.95 -22.51 1.11
CA GLN A 264 -12.92 -21.52 0.81
C GLN A 264 -11.54 -21.85 1.37
N ASP A 265 -11.46 -22.83 2.26
CA ASP A 265 -10.19 -23.28 2.84
C ASP A 265 -9.64 -24.52 2.17
N ASN A 266 -10.33 -25.03 1.14
CA ASN A 266 -9.83 -26.13 0.35
C ASN A 266 -8.80 -25.61 -0.68
N PRO A 267 -7.51 -25.94 -0.51
CA PRO A 267 -6.47 -25.46 -1.40
C PRO A 267 -6.64 -25.99 -2.83
N THR A 268 -7.41 -27.05 -3.09
CA THR A 268 -7.67 -27.51 -4.46
C THR A 268 -8.71 -26.66 -5.19
N LYS A 269 -9.60 -25.98 -4.45
CA LYS A 269 -10.68 -25.15 -5.00
C LYS A 269 -10.32 -23.68 -5.07
N VAL A 270 -9.49 -23.20 -4.15
CA VAL A 270 -9.07 -21.80 -4.07
C VAL A 270 -7.67 -21.66 -4.66
N PRO A 271 -7.46 -20.76 -5.65
CA PRO A 271 -6.15 -20.53 -6.28
C PRO A 271 -5.15 -19.92 -5.30
N ASP A 272 -3.85 -20.07 -5.57
CA ASP A 272 -2.80 -19.50 -4.71
C ASP A 272 -2.74 -17.97 -4.86
N PHE A 273 -3.10 -17.46 -6.04
CA PHE A 273 -3.18 -16.03 -6.35
C PHE A 273 -4.45 -15.69 -7.14
N VAL A 274 -4.96 -14.48 -6.94
CA VAL A 274 -6.14 -13.93 -7.63
C VAL A 274 -5.93 -12.47 -7.95
N GLU A 275 -6.26 -12.07 -9.17
CA GLU A 275 -6.37 -10.67 -9.56
C GLU A 275 -7.48 -10.53 -10.61
N GLY A 276 -8.27 -9.47 -10.53
CA GLY A 276 -9.19 -9.07 -11.59
C GLY A 276 -8.75 -7.76 -12.22
N MET A 277 -8.98 -7.61 -13.52
CA MET A 277 -8.81 -6.34 -14.22
C MET A 277 -10.05 -6.04 -15.06
N ILE A 278 -10.72 -4.93 -14.75
CA ILE A 278 -11.87 -4.46 -15.52
C ILE A 278 -11.36 -3.41 -16.50
N TYR A 279 -11.56 -3.62 -17.80
CA TYR A 279 -11.04 -2.75 -18.86
C TYR A 279 -12.08 -1.79 -19.42
N SER A 280 -13.36 -2.12 -19.25
CA SER A 280 -14.49 -1.30 -19.68
C SER A 280 -15.73 -1.68 -18.85
N PRO A 281 -16.86 -0.96 -18.98
CA PRO A 281 -18.10 -1.34 -18.32
C PRO A 281 -18.63 -2.72 -18.71
N THR A 282 -18.08 -3.31 -19.78
CA THR A 282 -18.57 -4.57 -20.35
C THR A 282 -17.51 -5.68 -20.44
N GLU A 283 -16.26 -5.40 -20.13
CA GLU A 283 -15.14 -6.32 -20.37
C GLU A 283 -14.17 -6.35 -19.18
N GLY A 284 -13.80 -7.57 -18.76
CA GLY A 284 -12.81 -7.80 -17.73
C GLY A 284 -12.02 -9.08 -17.96
N VAL A 285 -10.90 -9.23 -17.25
CA VAL A 285 -10.07 -10.43 -17.25
C VAL A 285 -9.82 -10.85 -15.81
N MET A 286 -10.23 -12.07 -15.48
CA MET A 286 -10.01 -12.68 -14.17
C MET A 286 -8.78 -13.58 -14.26
N MET A 287 -7.83 -13.37 -13.36
CA MET A 287 -6.55 -14.05 -13.34
C MET A 287 -6.40 -14.87 -12.08
N THR A 288 -6.11 -16.15 -12.24
CA THR A 288 -5.89 -17.07 -11.11
C THR A 288 -4.56 -17.81 -11.26
N GLY A 289 -3.80 -17.83 -10.18
CA GLY A 289 -2.44 -18.37 -10.13
C GLY A 289 -2.35 -19.66 -9.31
N ARG A 290 -1.50 -20.57 -9.77
CA ARG A 290 -1.08 -21.78 -9.05
C ARG A 290 0.43 -21.93 -9.08
N TYR A 291 1.07 -22.26 -7.97
CA TYR A 291 2.49 -22.57 -7.95
C TYR A 291 2.79 -23.87 -8.72
N ALA A 292 3.64 -23.75 -9.73
CA ALA A 292 4.05 -24.82 -10.63
C ALA A 292 5.57 -25.05 -10.53
N SER A 293 5.95 -26.32 -10.65
CA SER A 293 7.37 -26.68 -10.64
C SER A 293 8.04 -26.33 -11.98
N LYS A 294 9.37 -26.16 -11.97
CA LYS A 294 10.14 -26.05 -13.22
C LYS A 294 9.95 -27.23 -14.17
N LYS A 295 9.72 -28.44 -13.66
CA LYS A 295 9.47 -29.65 -14.47
C LYS A 295 8.15 -29.52 -15.22
N GLU A 296 7.10 -29.09 -14.54
CA GLU A 296 5.76 -28.86 -15.10
C GLU A 296 5.80 -27.74 -16.16
N ALA A 297 6.38 -26.58 -15.83
CA ALA A 297 6.45 -25.44 -16.74
C ALA A 297 7.16 -25.77 -18.07
N LYS A 298 8.12 -26.71 -18.05
CA LYS A 298 8.89 -27.14 -19.24
C LYS A 298 8.28 -28.31 -20.02
N GLN A 299 7.11 -28.80 -19.64
CA GLN A 299 6.43 -29.86 -20.41
C GLN A 299 6.03 -29.36 -21.80
N LYS A 300 6.07 -30.25 -22.79
CA LYS A 300 5.72 -29.93 -24.18
C LYS A 300 4.28 -29.42 -24.24
N GLY A 301 4.08 -28.26 -24.86
CA GLY A 301 2.78 -27.59 -24.98
C GLY A 301 2.54 -26.47 -23.96
N ASN A 302 3.27 -26.45 -22.85
CA ASN A 302 3.21 -25.34 -21.88
C ASN A 302 4.00 -24.13 -22.40
N VAL A 303 3.46 -22.93 -22.16
CA VAL A 303 4.08 -21.66 -22.58
C VAL A 303 4.72 -21.00 -21.37
N ILE A 304 6.04 -20.81 -21.41
CA ILE A 304 6.75 -20.01 -20.41
C ILE A 304 6.78 -18.55 -20.87
N ASN A 305 6.25 -17.65 -20.05
CA ASN A 305 6.28 -16.21 -20.30
C ASN A 305 7.17 -15.50 -19.29
N SER A 306 8.39 -15.15 -19.69
CA SER A 306 9.30 -14.33 -18.90
C SER A 306 8.91 -12.85 -19.04
N ILE A 307 7.91 -12.41 -18.28
CA ILE A 307 7.45 -11.01 -18.29
C ILE A 307 8.51 -10.03 -17.80
N GLY A 308 9.55 -10.52 -17.10
CA GLY A 308 10.69 -9.71 -16.65
C GLY A 308 11.52 -9.09 -17.77
N TRP A 309 11.45 -9.57 -19.02
CA TRP A 309 12.17 -8.97 -20.15
C TRP A 309 11.68 -7.54 -20.44
N TRP A 310 12.60 -6.58 -20.55
CA TRP A 310 12.28 -5.15 -20.65
C TRP A 310 11.49 -4.72 -21.89
N PHE A 311 11.62 -5.45 -22.97
CA PHE A 311 10.92 -5.17 -24.23
C PHE A 311 9.49 -5.73 -24.28
N LYS A 312 9.10 -6.59 -23.34
CA LYS A 312 7.76 -7.21 -23.29
C LYS A 312 6.68 -6.15 -23.01
N PRO A 313 5.43 -6.37 -23.49
CA PRO A 313 4.30 -5.54 -23.09
C PRO A 313 4.15 -5.45 -21.58
N TRP A 314 3.60 -4.34 -21.11
CA TRP A 314 3.24 -4.20 -19.70
C TRP A 314 2.19 -5.24 -19.32
N PHE A 315 2.24 -5.72 -18.07
CA PHE A 315 1.48 -6.90 -17.65
C PHE A 315 -0.02 -6.74 -17.90
N TYR A 316 -0.61 -5.60 -17.55
CA TYR A 316 -2.02 -5.34 -17.81
C TYR A 316 -2.38 -5.37 -19.30
N GLN A 317 -1.53 -4.83 -20.17
CA GLN A 317 -1.79 -4.86 -21.62
C GLN A 317 -1.70 -6.29 -22.16
N HIS A 318 -0.79 -7.10 -21.63
CA HIS A 318 -0.68 -8.52 -21.94
C HIS A 318 -1.92 -9.28 -21.47
N ALA A 319 -2.38 -9.05 -20.24
CA ALA A 319 -3.60 -9.65 -19.69
C ALA A 319 -4.83 -9.29 -20.53
N GLN A 320 -4.95 -8.02 -20.96
CA GLN A 320 -6.04 -7.54 -21.82
C GLN A 320 -6.16 -8.32 -23.14
N THR A 321 -5.06 -8.92 -23.65
CA THR A 321 -5.13 -9.72 -24.88
C THR A 321 -6.05 -10.93 -24.77
N ALA A 322 -6.35 -11.40 -23.56
CA ALA A 322 -7.32 -12.47 -23.32
C ALA A 322 -8.71 -12.15 -23.89
N LEU A 323 -9.12 -10.87 -23.88
CA LEU A 323 -10.41 -10.43 -24.44
C LEU A 323 -10.53 -10.75 -25.94
N LYS A 324 -9.40 -10.80 -26.66
CA LYS A 324 -9.35 -11.16 -28.09
C LYS A 324 -8.97 -12.61 -28.33
N ARG A 325 -8.08 -13.17 -27.50
CA ARG A 325 -7.54 -14.54 -27.66
C ARG A 325 -8.42 -15.64 -27.09
N GLY A 326 -9.36 -15.31 -26.22
CA GLY A 326 -10.03 -16.27 -25.36
C GLY A 326 -9.18 -16.62 -24.13
N GLU A 327 -9.67 -17.57 -23.33
CA GLU A 327 -8.96 -18.06 -22.15
C GLU A 327 -7.63 -18.70 -22.52
N PHE A 328 -6.57 -18.39 -21.77
CA PHE A 328 -5.27 -19.03 -21.95
C PHE A 328 -4.49 -19.16 -20.64
N VAL A 329 -3.50 -20.04 -20.66
CA VAL A 329 -2.62 -20.35 -19.52
C VAL A 329 -1.17 -20.15 -19.92
N GLU A 330 -0.37 -19.60 -19.00
CA GLU A 330 1.09 -19.52 -19.14
C GLU A 330 1.80 -19.73 -17.81
N TYR A 331 3.11 -19.95 -17.87
CA TYR A 331 3.98 -20.15 -16.71
C TYR A 331 4.96 -19.00 -16.62
N ILE A 332 4.84 -18.21 -15.56
CA ILE A 332 5.66 -17.02 -15.31
C ILE A 332 6.66 -17.36 -14.20
N PRO A 333 7.96 -17.04 -14.31
CA PRO A 333 8.87 -17.17 -13.17
C PRO A 333 8.28 -16.49 -11.94
N THR A 334 8.22 -17.17 -10.79
CA THR A 334 7.48 -16.69 -9.62
C THR A 334 7.90 -15.29 -9.19
N ARG A 335 9.20 -14.99 -9.20
CA ARG A 335 9.69 -13.65 -8.87
C ARG A 335 9.20 -12.59 -9.87
N ASP A 336 9.17 -12.89 -11.15
CA ASP A 336 8.69 -11.94 -12.16
C ASP A 336 7.20 -11.66 -11.96
N TYR A 337 6.41 -12.69 -11.64
CA TYR A 337 4.98 -12.54 -11.33
C TYR A 337 4.73 -11.70 -10.06
N CYS A 338 5.53 -11.91 -9.01
CA CYS A 338 5.46 -11.11 -7.79
C CYS A 338 5.72 -9.62 -8.03
N HIS A 339 6.39 -9.22 -9.12
CA HIS A 339 6.72 -7.82 -9.42
C HIS A 339 6.10 -7.30 -10.72
N ARG A 340 5.04 -7.97 -11.20
CA ARG A 340 4.46 -7.79 -12.54
C ARG A 340 4.02 -6.35 -12.85
N HIS A 341 3.63 -5.57 -11.84
CA HIS A 341 3.17 -4.19 -11.99
C HIS A 341 4.28 -3.15 -11.82
N THR A 342 5.48 -3.55 -11.42
CA THR A 342 6.60 -2.64 -11.10
C THR A 342 6.99 -1.74 -12.28
N ARG A 343 7.21 -2.32 -13.47
CA ARG A 343 7.77 -1.57 -14.61
C ARG A 343 6.85 -0.45 -15.11
N SER A 344 5.56 -0.70 -15.09
CA SER A 344 4.53 0.23 -15.57
C SER A 344 3.86 1.02 -14.46
N ILE A 345 4.23 0.75 -13.19
CA ILE A 345 3.55 1.30 -12.00
C ILE A 345 2.04 1.07 -12.18
N TYR A 346 1.67 -0.22 -12.27
CA TYR A 346 0.41 -0.69 -12.85
C TYR A 346 0.20 -0.21 -14.29
N TRP A 347 -0.48 0.92 -14.48
CA TRP A 347 -0.69 1.57 -15.78
C TRP A 347 -0.47 3.08 -15.74
N GLU A 348 -0.05 3.64 -14.59
CA GLU A 348 0.29 5.06 -14.46
C GLU A 348 1.50 5.46 -15.30
N GLY A 349 2.36 4.50 -15.65
CA GLY A 349 3.47 4.70 -16.57
C GLY A 349 3.06 5.36 -17.88
N LYS A 350 1.81 5.20 -18.33
CA LYS A 350 1.26 5.85 -19.53
C LYS A 350 1.04 7.36 -19.35
N LEU A 351 0.72 7.82 -18.14
CA LEU A 351 0.57 9.25 -17.84
C LEU A 351 1.92 9.94 -17.72
N ILE A 352 2.96 9.20 -17.32
CA ILE A 352 4.34 9.70 -17.23
C ILE A 352 5.01 9.68 -18.61
N LEU A 353 4.83 8.60 -19.37
CA LEU A 353 5.42 8.35 -20.69
C LEU A 353 4.33 7.81 -21.62
N PRO A 354 3.60 8.67 -22.35
CA PRO A 354 2.46 8.26 -23.20
C PRO A 354 2.78 7.22 -24.28
N PHE A 355 4.02 7.21 -24.76
CA PHE A 355 4.55 6.25 -25.75
C PHE A 355 5.43 5.16 -25.11
N GLY A 356 5.49 5.08 -23.77
CA GLY A 356 6.31 4.10 -23.05
C GLY A 356 5.91 2.65 -23.31
N ASP A 357 4.68 2.44 -23.79
CA ASP A 357 4.14 1.15 -24.21
C ASP A 357 4.40 0.80 -25.69
N GLN A 358 5.11 1.63 -26.43
CA GLN A 358 5.47 1.33 -27.82
C GLN A 358 6.66 0.37 -27.87
N PHE A 359 6.66 -0.56 -28.83
CA PHE A 359 7.71 -1.58 -28.94
C PHE A 359 9.12 -0.96 -29.06
N TRP A 360 9.30 0.05 -29.91
CA TRP A 360 10.60 0.72 -30.09
C TRP A 360 11.12 1.33 -28.79
N PHE A 361 10.24 1.94 -27.98
CA PHE A 361 10.63 2.52 -26.70
C PHE A 361 11.02 1.43 -25.71
N ARG A 362 10.16 0.42 -25.54
CA ARG A 362 10.45 -0.70 -24.63
C ARG A 362 11.73 -1.43 -25.01
N TYR A 363 11.98 -1.61 -26.30
CA TYR A 363 13.19 -2.29 -26.80
C TYR A 363 14.47 -1.48 -26.50
N LEU A 364 14.46 -0.17 -26.80
CA LEU A 364 15.65 0.68 -26.66
C LEU A 364 15.87 1.22 -25.23
N PHE A 365 14.80 1.58 -24.53
CA PHE A 365 14.83 2.31 -23.25
C PHE A 365 14.07 1.60 -22.12
N GLY A 366 13.33 0.52 -22.39
CA GLY A 366 12.53 -0.16 -21.37
C GLY A 366 13.34 -0.74 -20.20
N TRP A 367 14.65 -0.97 -20.38
CA TRP A 367 15.56 -1.42 -19.33
C TRP A 367 15.87 -0.33 -18.28
N LEU A 368 15.59 0.94 -18.59
CA LEU A 368 15.67 2.05 -17.63
C LEU A 368 14.42 2.18 -16.76
N MET A 369 13.34 1.48 -17.09
CA MET A 369 12.08 1.51 -16.35
C MET A 369 12.12 0.55 -15.14
N PRO A 370 11.37 0.85 -14.05
CA PRO A 370 10.51 2.02 -13.87
C PRO A 370 11.26 3.28 -13.44
N PRO A 371 10.71 4.49 -13.66
CA PRO A 371 11.21 5.69 -13.00
C PRO A 371 11.08 5.53 -11.49
N LYS A 372 12.10 5.92 -10.73
CA LYS A 372 12.02 5.93 -9.28
C LYS A 372 11.10 7.07 -8.85
N VAL A 373 10.00 6.73 -8.16
CA VAL A 373 8.97 7.69 -7.71
C VAL A 373 9.60 8.87 -6.96
N ALA A 374 10.64 8.61 -6.16
CA ALA A 374 11.33 9.66 -5.42
C ALA A 374 12.03 10.70 -6.31
N VAL A 375 12.63 10.26 -7.42
CA VAL A 375 13.29 11.14 -8.39
C VAL A 375 12.25 11.87 -9.23
N LEU A 376 11.16 11.18 -9.59
CA LEU A 376 10.02 11.79 -10.27
C LEU A 376 9.45 12.95 -9.44
N LYS A 377 9.24 12.76 -8.13
CA LYS A 377 8.76 13.79 -7.21
C LYS A 377 9.76 14.92 -6.99
N ALA A 378 11.05 14.60 -6.88
CA ALA A 378 12.09 15.62 -6.74
C ALA A 378 12.16 16.58 -7.94
N THR A 379 11.69 16.15 -9.12
CA THR A 379 11.63 16.96 -10.34
C THR A 379 10.24 17.57 -10.60
N GLN A 380 9.33 17.54 -9.63
CA GLN A 380 8.02 18.20 -9.71
C GLN A 380 8.07 19.58 -9.06
N SER A 381 7.62 20.60 -9.78
CA SER A 381 7.27 21.88 -9.19
C SER A 381 5.95 21.76 -8.42
N GLU A 382 5.67 22.70 -7.51
CA GLU A 382 4.40 22.73 -6.77
C GLU A 382 3.19 22.82 -7.71
N ALA A 383 3.32 23.55 -8.82
CA ALA A 383 2.27 23.65 -9.85
C ALA A 383 1.97 22.31 -10.53
N ILE A 384 3.00 21.55 -10.91
CA ILE A 384 2.83 20.23 -11.52
C ILE A 384 2.24 19.24 -10.51
N ARG A 385 2.68 19.30 -9.25
CA ARG A 385 2.15 18.44 -8.19
C ARG A 385 0.65 18.68 -7.97
N ASN A 386 0.22 19.95 -7.91
CA ASN A 386 -1.19 20.30 -7.79
C ASN A 386 -1.98 19.88 -9.03
N TYR A 387 -1.43 20.06 -10.24
CA TYR A 387 -2.05 19.58 -11.47
C TYR A 387 -2.37 18.07 -11.41
N TYR A 388 -1.41 17.24 -10.99
CA TYR A 388 -1.65 15.81 -10.82
C TYR A 388 -2.72 15.54 -9.74
N HIS A 389 -2.68 16.22 -8.60
CA HIS A 389 -3.72 16.07 -7.57
C HIS A 389 -5.14 16.41 -8.05
N ASP A 390 -5.27 17.40 -8.92
CA ASP A 390 -6.57 17.89 -9.38
C ASP A 390 -7.10 17.11 -10.59
N HIS A 391 -6.25 16.40 -11.33
CA HIS A 391 -6.61 15.74 -12.60
C HIS A 391 -6.40 14.22 -12.59
N HIS A 392 -5.95 13.63 -11.48
CA HIS A 392 -5.67 12.20 -11.37
C HIS A 392 -6.31 11.63 -10.10
N VAL A 393 -6.83 10.41 -10.23
CA VAL A 393 -7.33 9.62 -9.10
C VAL A 393 -6.32 8.51 -8.84
N ILE A 394 -5.85 8.42 -7.60
CA ILE A 394 -5.14 7.27 -7.05
C ILE A 394 -5.85 6.90 -5.76
N GLN A 395 -6.80 5.98 -5.84
CA GLN A 395 -7.61 5.56 -4.71
C GLN A 395 -7.80 4.06 -4.71
N ASP A 396 -7.74 3.51 -3.51
CA ASP A 396 -8.11 2.13 -3.22
C ASP A 396 -9.37 2.15 -2.37
N LEU A 397 -10.36 1.35 -2.80
CA LEU A 397 -11.64 1.23 -2.13
C LEU A 397 -11.74 -0.19 -1.59
N LEU A 398 -11.46 -0.37 -0.29
CA LEU A 398 -11.60 -1.68 0.35
C LEU A 398 -13.06 -1.88 0.72
N VAL A 399 -13.76 -2.74 -0.02
CA VAL A 399 -15.19 -2.99 0.18
C VAL A 399 -15.45 -4.48 0.45
N PRO A 400 -16.50 -4.84 1.21
CA PRO A 400 -16.93 -6.23 1.31
C PRO A 400 -17.15 -6.85 -0.09
N LEU A 401 -16.82 -8.13 -0.27
CA LEU A 401 -16.90 -8.78 -1.60
C LEU A 401 -18.30 -8.63 -2.23
N HIS A 402 -19.35 -8.75 -1.42
CA HIS A 402 -20.74 -8.61 -1.87
C HIS A 402 -21.12 -7.19 -2.36
N LYS A 403 -20.25 -6.19 -2.15
CA LYS A 403 -20.40 -4.78 -2.58
C LYS A 403 -19.56 -4.41 -3.80
N VAL A 404 -18.75 -5.33 -4.34
CA VAL A 404 -17.90 -5.05 -5.50
C VAL A 404 -18.72 -4.61 -6.70
N ALA A 405 -19.87 -5.24 -6.97
CA ALA A 405 -20.76 -4.84 -8.07
C ALA A 405 -21.24 -3.38 -7.93
N ASP A 406 -21.78 -3.03 -6.76
CA ASP A 406 -22.26 -1.67 -6.46
C ASP A 406 -21.12 -0.64 -6.58
N THR A 407 -19.91 -1.03 -6.17
CA THR A 407 -18.72 -0.17 -6.20
C THR A 407 -18.23 0.04 -7.62
N LEU A 408 -18.22 -0.99 -8.48
CA LEU A 408 -17.88 -0.86 -9.89
C LEU A 408 -18.86 0.08 -10.61
N GLU A 409 -20.17 -0.07 -10.37
CA GLU A 409 -21.19 0.81 -10.94
C GLU A 409 -21.02 2.26 -10.46
N TRP A 410 -20.69 2.45 -9.19
CA TRP A 410 -20.40 3.76 -8.62
C TRP A 410 -19.14 4.39 -9.26
N VAL A 411 -18.03 3.66 -9.33
CA VAL A 411 -16.77 4.15 -9.95
C VAL A 411 -16.99 4.49 -11.42
N HIS A 412 -17.73 3.66 -12.15
CA HIS A 412 -18.05 3.94 -13.54
C HIS A 412 -18.83 5.25 -13.67
N ARG A 413 -19.85 5.48 -12.85
CA ARG A 413 -20.69 6.69 -12.91
C ARG A 413 -19.93 7.95 -12.48
N GLU A 414 -19.12 7.87 -11.43
CA GLU A 414 -18.50 9.05 -10.81
C GLU A 414 -17.14 9.43 -11.40
N MET A 415 -16.41 8.46 -11.96
CA MET A 415 -15.01 8.66 -12.37
C MET A 415 -14.70 8.18 -13.78
N GLU A 416 -15.41 7.15 -14.28
CA GLU A 416 -15.17 6.54 -15.60
C GLU A 416 -13.70 6.14 -15.82
N VAL A 417 -13.01 5.72 -14.75
CA VAL A 417 -11.60 5.32 -14.79
C VAL A 417 -11.47 3.86 -15.17
N TYR A 418 -10.62 3.58 -16.16
CA TYR A 418 -10.23 2.23 -16.56
C TYR A 418 -8.73 2.17 -16.93
N PRO A 419 -8.06 1.02 -16.74
CA PRO A 419 -8.60 -0.20 -16.12
C PRO A 419 -8.79 -0.03 -14.59
N ILE A 420 -9.56 -0.93 -13.99
CA ILE A 420 -9.78 -1.04 -12.53
C ILE A 420 -9.14 -2.35 -12.04
N TRP A 421 -8.37 -2.27 -10.95
CA TRP A 421 -7.75 -3.42 -10.30
C TRP A 421 -8.69 -4.02 -9.26
N LEU A 422 -8.81 -5.34 -9.21
CA LEU A 422 -9.56 -6.06 -8.18
C LEU A 422 -8.66 -7.05 -7.46
N CYS A 423 -8.48 -6.87 -6.16
CA CYS A 423 -7.60 -7.72 -5.35
C CYS A 423 -8.30 -8.20 -4.06
N PRO A 424 -8.60 -9.51 -3.93
CA PRO A 424 -9.38 -9.99 -2.81
C PRO A 424 -8.50 -10.19 -1.58
N HIS A 425 -9.05 -9.88 -0.41
CA HIS A 425 -8.35 -10.06 0.85
C HIS A 425 -9.30 -10.39 2.00
N ARG A 426 -8.81 -11.17 2.97
CA ARG A 426 -9.54 -11.45 4.21
C ARG A 426 -9.31 -10.33 5.22
N ILE A 427 -10.38 -9.95 5.91
CA ILE A 427 -10.30 -9.25 7.19
C ILE A 427 -10.70 -10.26 8.28
N TYR A 428 -9.76 -10.56 9.18
CA TYR A 428 -9.98 -11.56 10.24
C TYR A 428 -10.79 -11.01 11.41
N LYS A 429 -11.61 -11.88 12.00
CA LYS A 429 -12.26 -11.67 13.29
C LYS A 429 -11.23 -11.92 14.40
N LEU A 430 -10.55 -10.87 14.81
CA LEU A 430 -9.48 -10.88 15.82
C LEU A 430 -10.03 -10.86 17.26
N PRO A 431 -9.26 -11.30 18.27
CA PRO A 431 -9.71 -11.30 19.68
C PRO A 431 -9.89 -9.89 20.27
N VAL A 432 -9.28 -8.88 19.63
CA VAL A 432 -9.45 -7.47 19.92
C VAL A 432 -9.87 -6.76 18.63
N LYS A 433 -10.50 -5.59 18.75
CA LYS A 433 -10.92 -4.79 17.60
C LYS A 433 -9.84 -3.73 17.29
N PRO A 434 -9.02 -3.90 16.24
CA PRO A 434 -8.11 -2.86 15.78
C PRO A 434 -8.86 -1.85 14.90
N MET A 435 -8.13 -0.94 14.26
CA MET A 435 -8.73 0.15 13.46
C MET A 435 -9.65 -0.31 12.34
N ILE A 436 -9.42 -1.50 11.78
CA ILE A 436 -10.31 -2.14 10.81
C ILE A 436 -10.79 -3.47 11.38
N TYR A 437 -12.05 -3.82 11.10
CA TYR A 437 -12.64 -5.05 11.61
C TYR A 437 -13.79 -5.47 10.68
N PRO A 438 -14.12 -6.77 10.60
CA PRO A 438 -15.27 -7.23 9.82
C PRO A 438 -16.57 -6.57 10.26
N GLU A 439 -17.56 -6.55 9.36
CA GLU A 439 -18.92 -6.12 9.67
C GLU A 439 -19.48 -6.89 10.87
N PRO A 440 -20.13 -6.23 11.83
CA PRO A 440 -20.76 -6.91 12.95
C PRO A 440 -21.78 -7.96 12.47
N GLY A 441 -21.56 -9.22 12.84
CA GLY A 441 -22.45 -10.33 12.53
C GLY A 441 -22.32 -10.91 11.11
N PHE A 442 -21.31 -10.51 10.33
CA PHE A 442 -21.11 -10.95 8.94
C PHE A 442 -21.21 -12.47 8.77
N GLU A 443 -20.73 -13.24 9.75
CA GLU A 443 -20.71 -14.71 9.73
C GLU A 443 -22.11 -15.34 9.67
N ALA A 444 -23.15 -14.62 10.10
CA ALA A 444 -24.53 -15.09 10.10
C ALA A 444 -25.22 -14.96 8.73
N HIS A 445 -24.67 -14.14 7.83
CA HIS A 445 -25.30 -13.87 6.53
C HIS A 445 -25.06 -15.00 5.51
N GLY A 446 -24.02 -15.83 5.70
CA GLY A 446 -23.69 -16.92 4.77
C GLY A 446 -23.33 -16.46 3.36
N ARG A 447 -22.71 -15.27 3.22
CA ARG A 447 -22.34 -14.70 1.92
C ARG A 447 -21.16 -15.44 1.30
N GLN A 448 -21.09 -15.45 -0.03
CA GLN A 448 -19.92 -15.97 -0.77
C GLN A 448 -18.68 -15.18 -0.35
N GLY A 449 -17.57 -15.88 -0.10
CA GLY A 449 -16.34 -15.24 0.40
C GLY A 449 -16.23 -15.23 1.93
N ASP A 450 -17.35 -15.22 2.64
CA ASP A 450 -17.32 -15.10 4.10
C ASP A 450 -17.14 -16.46 4.78
N THR A 451 -16.35 -16.49 5.85
CA THR A 451 -16.12 -17.66 6.70
C THR A 451 -16.54 -17.36 8.13
N LYS A 452 -16.46 -18.34 9.03
CA LYS A 452 -16.76 -18.10 10.46
C LYS A 452 -15.77 -17.19 11.17
N TYR A 453 -14.57 -17.01 10.60
CA TYR A 453 -13.44 -16.35 11.26
C TYR A 453 -12.88 -15.17 10.46
N ALA A 454 -13.34 -14.94 9.22
CA ALA A 454 -12.91 -13.84 8.38
C ALA A 454 -13.97 -13.47 7.34
N GLN A 455 -14.12 -12.17 7.10
CA GLN A 455 -14.95 -11.62 6.04
C GLN A 455 -14.10 -11.38 4.80
N MET A 456 -14.64 -11.65 3.61
CA MET A 456 -13.94 -11.36 2.36
C MET A 456 -14.21 -9.91 1.94
N TYR A 457 -13.12 -9.20 1.71
CA TYR A 457 -13.09 -7.86 1.14
C TYR A 457 -12.37 -7.89 -0.21
N THR A 458 -12.49 -6.79 -0.93
CA THR A 458 -11.82 -6.56 -2.21
C THR A 458 -11.32 -5.14 -2.23
N ASP A 459 -10.07 -4.97 -2.61
CA ASP A 459 -9.57 -3.68 -3.03
C ASP A 459 -9.99 -3.43 -4.47
N VAL A 460 -10.74 -2.35 -4.67
CA VAL A 460 -11.09 -1.82 -5.98
C VAL A 460 -10.15 -0.64 -6.25
N GLY A 461 -9.03 -0.93 -6.90
CA GLY A 461 -7.96 0.02 -7.18
C GLY A 461 -8.22 0.85 -8.44
N VAL A 462 -8.26 2.17 -8.27
CA VAL A 462 -8.59 3.16 -9.30
C VAL A 462 -7.42 4.14 -9.45
N TYR A 463 -6.65 3.98 -10.53
CA TYR A 463 -5.38 4.71 -10.73
C TYR A 463 -5.27 5.33 -12.13
N TYR A 464 -5.97 6.44 -12.42
CA TYR A 464 -5.79 7.10 -13.71
C TYR A 464 -6.38 8.51 -13.74
N ALA A 465 -6.27 9.16 -14.91
CA ALA A 465 -7.06 10.34 -15.23
C ALA A 465 -8.55 9.95 -15.41
N PRO A 466 -9.49 10.58 -14.68
CA PRO A 466 -10.93 10.39 -14.85
C PRO A 466 -11.44 10.70 -16.25
N GLY A 467 -12.58 10.12 -16.64
CA GLY A 467 -13.20 10.36 -17.94
C GLY A 467 -13.49 11.84 -18.20
N ALA A 468 -14.01 12.55 -17.20
CA ALA A 468 -14.25 13.99 -17.28
C ALA A 468 -12.97 14.77 -17.62
N VAL A 469 -11.86 14.46 -16.95
CA VAL A 469 -10.55 15.07 -17.21
C VAL A 469 -10.09 14.79 -18.64
N LEU A 470 -10.22 13.55 -19.11
CA LEU A 470 -9.83 13.15 -20.47
C LEU A 470 -10.67 13.86 -21.56
N ARG A 471 -11.92 14.22 -21.26
CA ARG A 471 -12.80 15.01 -22.13
C ARG A 471 -12.59 16.53 -21.99
N GLY A 472 -11.74 16.98 -21.07
CA GLY A 472 -11.51 18.40 -20.80
C GLY A 472 -12.64 19.07 -20.00
N GLU A 473 -13.47 18.28 -19.32
CA GLU A 473 -14.53 18.74 -18.43
C GLU A 473 -13.96 19.11 -17.05
N PRO A 474 -14.62 20.02 -16.30
CA PRO A 474 -14.22 20.32 -14.92
C PRO A 474 -14.26 19.07 -14.03
N PHE A 475 -13.21 18.88 -13.23
CA PHE A 475 -13.13 17.81 -12.25
C PHE A 475 -12.48 18.36 -10.97
N ASP A 476 -13.04 18.05 -9.81
CA ASP A 476 -12.47 18.40 -8.51
C ASP A 476 -12.05 17.11 -7.80
N GLY A 477 -10.74 16.84 -7.79
CA GLY A 477 -10.18 15.64 -7.15
C GLY A 477 -10.34 15.63 -5.63
N ALA A 478 -10.43 16.78 -4.97
CA ALA A 478 -10.65 16.86 -3.52
C ALA A 478 -12.09 16.52 -3.17
N GLU A 479 -13.05 17.08 -3.90
CA GLU A 479 -14.47 16.75 -3.75
C GLU A 479 -14.72 15.27 -4.03
N LYS A 480 -14.18 14.73 -5.14
CA LYS A 480 -14.33 13.32 -5.49
C LYS A 480 -13.67 12.38 -4.48
N CYS A 481 -12.52 12.75 -3.92
CA CYS A 481 -11.92 12.01 -2.81
C CYS A 481 -12.86 11.96 -1.60
N ARG A 482 -13.48 13.08 -1.24
CA ARG A 482 -14.44 13.14 -0.13
C ARG A 482 -15.68 12.28 -0.39
N GLU A 483 -16.19 12.26 -1.63
CA GLU A 483 -17.30 11.40 -2.02
C GLU A 483 -16.95 9.91 -1.91
N VAL A 484 -15.74 9.50 -2.34
CA VAL A 484 -15.23 8.13 -2.11
C VAL A 484 -15.24 7.78 -0.64
N GLU A 485 -14.70 8.66 0.21
CA GLU A 485 -14.62 8.40 1.65
C GLU A 485 -16.00 8.24 2.31
N LEU A 486 -16.97 9.04 1.88
CA LEU A 486 -18.36 8.92 2.35
C LEU A 486 -19.02 7.63 1.85
N PHE A 487 -18.84 7.28 0.57
CA PHE A 487 -19.33 6.03 -0.01
C PHE A 487 -18.78 4.82 0.75
N LEU A 488 -17.50 4.82 1.11
CA LEU A 488 -16.87 3.76 1.89
C LEU A 488 -17.48 3.65 3.29
N ILE A 489 -17.70 4.77 4.00
CA ILE A 489 -18.37 4.75 5.32
C ILE A 489 -19.78 4.15 5.20
N GLU A 490 -20.53 4.50 4.17
CA GLU A 490 -21.90 4.02 3.94
C GLU A 490 -21.97 2.53 3.57
N ASN A 491 -20.89 1.97 3.03
CA ASN A 491 -20.81 0.57 2.58
C ASN A 491 -19.86 -0.28 3.43
N HIS A 492 -19.56 0.13 4.67
CA HIS A 492 -18.68 -0.59 5.60
C HIS A 492 -17.30 -0.93 5.01
N GLY A 493 -16.81 -0.03 4.15
CA GLY A 493 -15.50 -0.09 3.53
C GLY A 493 -14.46 0.80 4.20
N PHE A 494 -13.22 0.65 3.76
CA PHE A 494 -12.06 1.37 4.28
C PHE A 494 -11.24 1.99 3.15
N GLN A 495 -10.66 3.16 3.40
CA GLN A 495 -9.68 3.76 2.50
C GLN A 495 -8.27 3.49 3.05
N PRO A 496 -7.35 2.88 2.29
CA PRO A 496 -5.98 2.71 2.74
C PRO A 496 -5.31 4.02 3.14
N GLN A 497 -4.73 4.02 4.33
CA GLN A 497 -4.13 5.23 4.90
C GLN A 497 -2.79 5.63 4.27
N TYR A 498 -2.43 5.18 3.06
CA TYR A 498 -1.39 5.85 2.27
C TYR A 498 -1.98 6.98 1.42
N ALA A 499 -3.27 6.88 1.07
CA ALA A 499 -4.03 7.92 0.40
C ALA A 499 -4.23 9.12 1.34
N VAL A 500 -4.55 10.27 0.76
CA VAL A 500 -4.85 11.47 1.54
C VAL A 500 -6.31 11.43 1.98
N SER A 501 -6.60 11.85 3.21
CA SER A 501 -7.98 11.92 3.71
C SER A 501 -8.52 13.35 3.71
N GLU A 502 -9.73 13.54 3.19
CA GLU A 502 -10.48 14.81 3.22
C GLU A 502 -11.51 14.83 4.37
N LEU A 503 -11.63 13.74 5.13
CA LEU A 503 -12.59 13.60 6.22
C LEU A 503 -12.32 14.57 7.39
N SER A 504 -13.41 14.95 8.06
CA SER A 504 -13.35 15.44 9.44
C SER A 504 -12.91 14.33 10.39
N GLU A 505 -12.36 14.67 11.56
CA GLU A 505 -11.92 13.67 12.55
C GLU A 505 -13.08 12.75 12.95
N LYS A 506 -14.27 13.31 13.14
CA LYS A 506 -15.49 12.56 13.42
C LYS A 506 -15.78 11.51 12.35
N ASN A 507 -15.69 11.86 11.06
CA ASN A 507 -15.96 10.89 9.99
C ASN A 507 -14.82 9.91 9.80
N PHE A 508 -13.57 10.32 10.06
CA PHE A 508 -12.42 9.42 10.04
C PHE A 508 -12.61 8.28 11.05
N TRP A 509 -13.03 8.60 12.28
CA TRP A 509 -13.36 7.60 13.30
C TRP A 509 -14.73 6.93 13.13
N ARG A 510 -15.49 7.28 12.08
CA ARG A 510 -16.63 6.46 11.62
C ARG A 510 -16.19 5.38 10.64
N MET A 511 -15.16 5.66 9.84
CA MET A 511 -14.54 4.67 8.95
C MET A 511 -13.67 3.69 9.74
N PHE A 512 -12.91 4.17 10.72
CA PHE A 512 -11.98 3.36 11.53
C PHE A 512 -12.39 3.30 13.00
N ASP A 513 -12.07 2.20 13.68
CA ASP A 513 -12.21 2.11 15.14
C ASP A 513 -10.99 2.68 15.88
N GLY A 514 -11.18 3.82 16.54
CA GLY A 514 -10.11 4.51 17.27
C GLY A 514 -9.83 3.96 18.67
N ALA A 515 -10.64 3.05 19.21
CA ALA A 515 -10.62 2.74 20.65
C ALA A 515 -9.29 2.12 21.11
N LEU A 516 -8.87 1.02 20.47
CA LEU A 516 -7.61 0.34 20.80
C LEU A 516 -6.39 1.24 20.49
N TYR A 517 -6.47 2.00 19.40
CA TYR A 517 -5.42 2.94 19.00
C TYR A 517 -5.19 4.00 20.07
N GLU A 518 -6.24 4.72 20.50
CA GLU A 518 -6.13 5.76 21.52
C GLU A 518 -5.76 5.20 22.91
N GLN A 519 -6.24 4.00 23.25
CA GLN A 519 -5.78 3.29 24.45
C GLN A 519 -4.26 3.06 24.42
N CYS A 520 -3.73 2.56 23.30
CA CYS A 520 -2.28 2.36 23.14
C CYS A 520 -1.52 3.68 23.18
N ARG A 521 -2.07 4.75 22.59
CA ARG A 521 -1.43 6.08 22.63
C ARG A 521 -1.23 6.57 24.06
N ARG A 522 -2.24 6.44 24.92
CA ARG A 522 -2.14 6.74 26.35
C ARG A 522 -1.13 5.82 27.05
N LYS A 523 -1.36 4.51 26.97
CA LYS A 523 -0.56 3.48 27.68
C LYS A 523 0.93 3.60 27.38
N TYR A 524 1.29 3.90 26.13
CA TYR A 524 2.67 3.96 25.66
C TYR A 524 3.21 5.39 25.50
N LYS A 525 2.54 6.39 26.09
CA LYS A 525 2.95 7.81 26.12
C LYS A 525 3.20 8.41 24.74
N ALA A 526 2.46 7.93 23.73
CA ALA A 526 2.56 8.43 22.37
C ALA A 526 1.93 9.82 22.22
N ILE A 527 0.94 10.16 23.05
CA ILE A 527 0.33 11.50 23.09
C ILE A 527 1.42 12.54 23.44
N GLY A 528 1.47 13.63 22.68
CA GLY A 528 2.50 14.67 22.84
C GLY A 528 3.92 14.27 22.40
N THR A 529 4.15 13.01 22.00
CA THR A 529 5.41 12.54 21.41
C THR A 529 5.27 12.29 19.93
N PHE A 530 4.24 11.56 19.51
CA PHE A 530 3.94 11.24 18.13
C PHE A 530 2.61 11.87 17.72
N MET A 531 2.52 12.35 16.48
CA MET A 531 1.30 12.90 15.89
C MET A 531 0.20 11.86 15.76
N SER A 532 -1.08 12.22 15.95
CA SER A 532 -2.19 11.31 15.66
C SER A 532 -2.20 10.82 14.21
N VAL A 533 -2.71 9.60 14.03
CA VAL A 533 -2.89 9.00 12.70
C VAL A 533 -3.84 9.82 11.83
N TYR A 534 -4.87 10.43 12.41
CA TYR A 534 -5.79 11.33 11.72
C TYR A 534 -5.05 12.53 11.14
N TYR A 535 -4.29 13.26 11.96
CA TYR A 535 -3.54 14.43 11.52
C TYR A 535 -2.44 14.07 10.51
N LYS A 536 -1.85 12.88 10.64
CA LYS A 536 -0.87 12.37 9.69
C LYS A 536 -1.48 12.01 8.32
N SER A 537 -2.77 11.71 8.27
CA SER A 537 -3.48 11.25 7.06
C SER A 537 -4.28 12.35 6.37
N LYS A 538 -4.67 13.40 7.10
CA LYS A 538 -5.46 14.53 6.62
C LYS A 538 -4.75 15.35 5.52
N LYS A 539 -5.50 15.83 4.52
CA LYS A 539 -5.03 16.82 3.54
C LYS A 539 -4.92 18.23 4.13
N GLY A 540 -3.93 18.96 3.65
CA GLY A 540 -3.84 20.41 3.83
C GLY A 540 -2.80 20.85 4.86
N ARG A 541 -2.47 22.14 4.79
CA ARG A 541 -1.54 22.81 5.69
C ARG A 541 -2.28 23.21 6.97
N LYS A 542 -2.60 22.26 7.84
CA LYS A 542 -2.85 22.67 9.22
C LYS A 542 -1.55 23.25 9.78
N THR A 543 -1.69 24.37 10.47
CA THR A 543 -0.54 24.99 11.12
C THR A 543 -0.08 24.10 12.26
N GLU A 544 1.23 24.05 12.50
CA GLU A 544 1.86 23.33 13.61
C GLU A 544 1.09 23.52 14.93
N LYS A 545 0.59 24.74 15.13
CA LYS A 545 -0.22 25.17 16.27
C LYS A 545 -1.49 24.36 16.45
N GLU A 546 -2.27 24.10 15.40
CA GLU A 546 -3.55 23.37 15.53
C GLU A 546 -3.35 21.89 15.89
N VAL A 547 -2.25 21.28 15.43
CA VAL A 547 -1.92 19.90 15.79
C VAL A 547 -1.38 19.85 17.21
N GLN A 548 -0.56 20.81 17.61
CA GLN A 548 -0.07 20.93 18.98
C GLN A 548 -1.20 21.20 19.97
N GLU A 549 -2.08 22.15 19.70
CA GLU A 549 -3.25 22.46 20.54
C GLU A 549 -4.14 21.23 20.72
N ALA A 550 -4.45 20.52 19.63
CA ALA A 550 -5.28 19.31 19.71
C ALA A 550 -4.59 18.15 20.46
N GLU A 551 -3.25 18.04 20.38
CA GLU A 551 -2.49 17.04 21.13
C GLU A 551 -2.27 17.46 22.60
N GLN A 552 -2.15 18.75 22.88
CA GLN A 552 -2.08 19.32 24.23
C GLN A 552 -3.42 19.18 24.94
N GLU A 553 -4.53 19.54 24.30
CA GLU A 553 -5.89 19.36 24.85
C GLU A 553 -6.14 17.89 25.22
N LYS A 554 -5.75 16.95 24.34
CA LYS A 554 -5.82 15.51 24.65
C LYS A 554 -4.90 15.10 25.81
N ALA A 555 -3.69 15.66 25.89
CA ALA A 555 -2.77 15.38 27.00
C ALA A 555 -3.29 15.93 28.34
N GLU A 556 -3.89 17.12 28.34
CA GLU A 556 -4.48 17.76 29.51
C GLU A 556 -5.70 16.98 30.02
N LEU A 557 -6.57 16.52 29.12
CA LEU A 557 -7.72 15.65 29.45
C LEU A 557 -7.32 14.29 30.04
N ASP A 558 -6.14 13.79 29.69
CA ASP A 558 -5.60 12.50 30.17
C ASP A 558 -4.73 12.64 31.43
N THR A 559 -4.57 13.86 31.96
CA THR A 559 -3.90 14.09 33.24
C THR A 559 -4.90 13.78 34.36
N PRO A 560 -4.64 12.83 35.27
CA PRO A 560 -5.54 12.62 36.39
C PRO A 560 -5.64 13.92 37.20
N GLU A 561 -6.87 14.35 37.51
CA GLU A 561 -7.09 15.45 38.46
C GLU A 561 -6.25 15.15 39.70
N VAL A 562 -5.28 16.00 39.96
CA VAL A 562 -4.52 15.96 41.21
C VAL A 562 -5.53 16.35 42.26
N ASP A 563 -5.98 15.40 43.08
CA ASP A 563 -6.71 15.70 44.32
C ASP A 563 -5.87 16.72 45.08
N GLU A 564 -6.34 17.97 45.11
CA GLU A 564 -5.79 18.98 46.01
C GLU A 564 -5.92 18.43 47.44
N PRO A 565 -4.86 18.48 48.26
CA PRO A 565 -5.00 18.10 49.66
C PRO A 565 -6.01 19.03 50.30
N ALA A 566 -7.11 18.46 50.80
CA ALA A 566 -8.06 19.19 51.63
C ALA A 566 -7.34 19.63 52.91
N ASP A 567 -7.02 20.92 52.99
CA ASP A 567 -6.59 21.61 54.22
C ASP A 567 -7.73 21.75 55.24
#